data_AF-A0A2S6TFS8-F1
#
_entry.id   AF-A0A2S6TFS8-F1
#
_cell.length_a   1.000
_cell.length_b   1.000
_cell.length_c   1.000
_cell.angle_alpha   90.00
_cell.angle_beta   90.00
_cell.angle_gamma   90.00
#
_symmetry.space_group_name_H-M   'P 1'
#
loop_
_entity.id
_entity.type
_entity.pdbx_description
1 polymer ?
#
loop_
_entity_poly.entity_id
_entity_poly.type
_entity_poly.pdbx_seq_one_letter_code
_entity_poly.pdbx_strand_id
1 'polypeptide(L)'
;AVDAGLFASDPTAVQAQREADQALDHDSPLEEVFDDQINCADLIIVNKADEMSAASLERTTNGLRTKLRPSVKLIETSQSAIDAGVLLGLAAAAEDDLDARPSHHDGSDDHEHDDFDTFVVDLPEISNPNVLTDRIEKLFKRHDVLRLKGFAAISGRDMRLLVQGVGTRLNSYFDRDWHQDETRRTRLVVIGLHGLDRASIASILEGGAD
;
A
#
# COMPACT_ATOMS: atom_id res chain seq x y z
N ALA A 1 23.55 -24.13 -29.44
CA ALA A 1 22.64 -24.65 -28.41
C ALA A 1 22.48 -23.69 -27.22
N VAL A 2 23.57 -23.09 -26.70
CA VAL A 2 23.51 -22.03 -25.66
C VAL A 2 23.16 -20.64 -26.23
N ASP A 3 23.25 -20.47 -27.55
CA ASP A 3 23.01 -19.20 -28.25
C ASP A 3 21.52 -18.89 -28.54
N ALA A 4 20.61 -19.82 -28.22
CA ALA A 4 19.18 -19.69 -28.52
C ALA A 4 18.29 -19.46 -27.28
N GLY A 5 18.85 -19.31 -26.08
CA GLY A 5 18.12 -18.94 -24.86
C GLY A 5 17.03 -19.92 -24.39
N LEU A 6 16.99 -21.13 -24.94
CA LEU A 6 15.97 -22.14 -24.65
C LEU A 6 16.49 -23.11 -23.59
N PHE A 7 16.23 -22.80 -22.33
CA PHE A 7 16.62 -23.62 -21.17
C PHE A 7 15.62 -24.74 -20.85
N ALA A 8 14.49 -24.83 -21.58
CA ALA A 8 13.49 -25.88 -21.43
C ALA A 8 13.49 -26.80 -22.66
N SER A 9 13.40 -28.11 -22.44
CA SER A 9 13.38 -29.13 -23.49
C SER A 9 12.12 -29.11 -24.37
N ASP A 10 11.04 -28.51 -23.88
CA ASP A 10 9.82 -28.21 -24.65
C ASP A 10 9.13 -26.94 -24.08
N PRO A 11 9.39 -25.76 -24.64
CA PRO A 11 8.78 -24.51 -24.20
C PRO A 11 7.26 -24.47 -24.38
N THR A 12 6.74 -25.23 -25.34
CA THR A 12 5.31 -25.27 -25.65
C THR A 12 4.56 -26.06 -24.59
N ALA A 13 5.15 -27.18 -24.13
CA ALA A 13 4.62 -27.94 -23.01
C ALA A 13 4.69 -27.15 -21.69
N VAL A 14 5.77 -26.39 -21.45
CA VAL A 14 5.89 -25.50 -20.29
C VAL A 14 4.86 -24.38 -20.34
N GLN A 15 4.60 -23.79 -21.52
CA GLN A 15 3.59 -22.75 -21.68
C GLN A 15 2.16 -23.30 -21.52
N ALA A 16 1.87 -24.48 -22.08
CA ALA A 16 0.57 -25.14 -21.90
C ALA A 16 0.35 -25.58 -20.44
N GLN A 17 1.40 -25.96 -19.72
CA GLN A 17 1.35 -26.25 -18.28
C GLN A 17 1.05 -24.97 -17.48
N ARG A 18 1.64 -23.82 -17.85
CA ARG A 18 1.33 -22.51 -17.26
C ARG A 18 -0.11 -22.09 -17.53
N GLU A 19 -0.59 -22.25 -18.76
CA GLU A 19 -1.96 -21.88 -19.14
C GLU A 19 -3.02 -22.83 -18.52
N ALA A 20 -2.63 -24.02 -18.08
CA ALA A 20 -3.51 -25.01 -17.45
C ALA A 20 -3.44 -25.03 -15.92
N ASP A 21 -2.52 -24.27 -15.32
CA ASP A 21 -2.37 -24.19 -13.87
C ASP A 21 -3.28 -23.09 -13.32
N GLN A 22 -4.42 -23.49 -12.75
CA GLN A 22 -5.38 -22.59 -12.10
C GLN A 22 -4.79 -21.89 -10.85
N ALA A 23 -3.64 -22.33 -10.34
CA ALA A 23 -2.93 -21.63 -9.27
C ALA A 23 -2.23 -20.34 -9.73
N LEU A 24 -2.19 -20.06 -11.05
CA LEU A 24 -1.69 -18.81 -11.63
C LEU A 24 -2.76 -17.71 -11.77
N ASP A 25 -4.02 -17.97 -11.40
CA ASP A 25 -5.11 -16.98 -11.54
C ASP A 25 -5.06 -15.86 -10.46
N HIS A 26 -4.11 -15.94 -9.51
CA HIS A 26 -3.87 -14.96 -8.45
C HIS A 26 -2.59 -14.13 -8.71
N ASP A 27 -2.41 -13.62 -9.93
CA ASP A 27 -1.15 -13.03 -10.41
C ASP A 27 -0.67 -11.76 -9.64
N SER A 28 -1.45 -11.21 -8.69
CA SER A 28 -1.02 -10.17 -7.73
C SER A 28 -2.04 -9.99 -6.59
N PRO A 29 -1.71 -10.35 -5.32
CA PRO A 29 -2.62 -10.16 -4.18
C PRO A 29 -3.11 -8.72 -4.00
N LEU A 30 -2.31 -7.74 -4.42
CA LEU A 30 -2.68 -6.33 -4.36
C LEU A 30 -3.70 -5.95 -5.44
N GLU A 31 -3.64 -6.59 -6.61
CA GLU A 31 -4.57 -6.35 -7.71
C GLU A 31 -5.94 -6.95 -7.41
N GLU A 32 -5.97 -8.16 -6.86
CA GLU A 32 -7.19 -8.83 -6.38
C GLU A 32 -7.92 -7.95 -5.35
N VAL A 33 -7.22 -7.55 -4.28
CA VAL A 33 -7.78 -6.67 -3.25
C VAL A 33 -8.23 -5.32 -3.83
N PHE A 34 -7.53 -4.78 -4.81
CA PHE A 34 -7.92 -3.53 -5.47
C PHE A 34 -9.24 -3.70 -6.22
N ASP A 35 -9.37 -4.72 -7.05
CA ASP A 35 -10.57 -4.94 -7.85
C ASP A 35 -11.78 -5.28 -6.94
N ASP A 36 -11.60 -6.07 -5.88
CA ASP A 36 -12.65 -6.30 -4.87
C ASP A 36 -13.10 -5.02 -4.18
N GLN A 37 -12.17 -4.14 -3.78
CA GLN A 37 -12.50 -2.85 -3.17
C GLN A 37 -13.27 -1.94 -4.13
N ILE A 38 -12.89 -1.93 -5.40
CA ILE A 38 -13.58 -1.16 -6.44
C ILE A 38 -14.99 -1.71 -6.68
N ASN A 39 -15.15 -3.03 -6.76
CA ASN A 39 -16.45 -3.68 -7.01
C ASN A 39 -17.42 -3.49 -5.84
N CYS A 40 -16.90 -3.55 -4.61
CA CYS A 40 -17.71 -3.40 -3.40
C CYS A 40 -18.07 -1.94 -3.08
N ALA A 41 -17.35 -0.94 -3.62
CA ALA A 41 -17.57 0.45 -3.25
C ALA A 41 -18.92 1.02 -3.74
N ASP A 42 -19.55 1.84 -2.88
CA ASP A 42 -20.68 2.72 -3.22
C ASP A 42 -20.24 4.18 -3.43
N LEU A 43 -19.10 4.53 -2.85
CA LEU A 43 -18.46 5.82 -2.92
C LEU A 43 -16.96 5.63 -3.08
N ILE A 44 -16.39 6.29 -4.07
CA ILE A 44 -14.94 6.36 -4.29
C ILE A 44 -14.47 7.79 -4.08
N ILE A 45 -13.41 7.92 -3.29
CA ILE A 45 -12.79 9.19 -2.98
C ILE A 45 -11.41 9.22 -3.59
N VAL A 46 -11.23 10.06 -4.60
CA VAL A 46 -9.94 10.33 -5.23
C VAL A 46 -9.27 11.44 -4.43
N ASN A 47 -8.59 11.06 -3.34
CA ASN A 47 -7.85 11.98 -2.50
C ASN A 47 -6.49 12.36 -3.10
N LYS A 48 -5.93 13.48 -2.65
CA LYS A 48 -4.70 14.10 -3.17
C LYS A 48 -4.82 14.59 -4.61
N ALA A 49 -6.02 15.02 -5.00
CA ALA A 49 -6.24 15.62 -6.32
C ALA A 49 -5.33 16.86 -6.55
N ASP A 50 -4.92 17.54 -5.48
CA ASP A 50 -3.98 18.67 -5.49
C ASP A 50 -2.53 18.29 -5.85
N GLU A 51 -2.14 17.02 -5.68
CA GLU A 51 -0.82 16.52 -6.08
C GLU A 51 -0.81 16.02 -7.54
N MET A 52 -1.93 16.12 -8.25
CA MET A 52 -2.09 15.62 -9.62
C MET A 52 -2.19 16.78 -10.63
N SER A 53 -1.63 16.59 -11.82
CA SER A 53 -1.95 17.49 -12.94
C SER A 53 -3.39 17.24 -13.41
N ALA A 54 -4.04 18.28 -13.96
CA ALA A 54 -5.41 18.17 -14.48
C ALA A 54 -5.56 17.01 -15.49
N ALA A 55 -4.59 16.84 -16.39
CA ALA A 55 -4.60 15.75 -17.36
C ALA A 55 -4.45 14.35 -16.72
N SER A 56 -3.64 14.22 -15.67
CA SER A 56 -3.52 12.95 -14.94
C SER A 56 -4.78 12.63 -14.16
N LEU A 57 -5.37 13.64 -13.50
CA LEU A 57 -6.63 13.48 -12.76
C LEU A 57 -7.78 13.06 -13.67
N GLU A 58 -7.91 13.72 -14.83
CA GLU A 58 -8.92 13.36 -15.84
C GLU A 58 -8.73 11.92 -16.34
N ARG A 59 -7.49 11.51 -16.67
CA ARG A 59 -7.21 10.12 -17.08
C ARG A 59 -7.57 9.12 -15.99
N THR A 60 -7.18 9.39 -14.74
CA THR A 60 -7.47 8.50 -13.60
C THR A 60 -8.97 8.39 -13.35
N THR A 61 -9.70 9.50 -13.31
CA THR A 61 -11.15 9.48 -13.06
C THR A 61 -11.92 8.82 -14.20
N ASN A 62 -11.49 9.03 -15.45
CA ASN A 62 -12.09 8.34 -16.60
C ASN A 62 -11.80 6.84 -16.59
N GLY A 63 -10.57 6.43 -16.27
CA GLY A 63 -10.21 5.01 -16.13
C GLY A 63 -10.94 4.32 -14.96
N LEU A 64 -11.19 5.03 -13.86
CA LEU A 64 -12.03 4.51 -12.79
C LEU A 64 -13.47 4.34 -13.28
N ARG A 65 -14.07 5.37 -13.91
CA ARG A 65 -15.46 5.31 -14.40
C ARG A 65 -15.73 4.13 -15.34
N THR A 66 -14.75 3.62 -16.08
CA THR A 66 -14.94 2.42 -16.91
C THR A 66 -15.06 1.12 -16.12
N LYS A 67 -14.56 1.09 -14.87
CA LYS A 67 -14.64 -0.05 -13.96
C LYS A 67 -15.84 0.04 -12.98
N LEU A 68 -16.48 1.20 -12.85
CA LEU A 68 -17.50 1.43 -11.82
C LEU A 68 -18.92 1.13 -12.26
N ARG A 69 -19.72 0.65 -11.30
CA ARG A 69 -21.17 0.55 -11.44
C ARG A 69 -21.78 1.96 -11.56
N PRO A 70 -22.87 2.16 -12.34
CA PRO A 70 -23.46 3.49 -12.56
C PRO A 70 -23.92 4.21 -11.27
N SER A 71 -24.21 3.46 -10.20
CA SER A 71 -24.63 3.98 -8.90
C SER A 71 -23.47 4.61 -8.10
N VAL A 72 -22.23 4.20 -8.36
CA VAL A 72 -21.06 4.61 -7.57
C VAL A 72 -20.77 6.10 -7.77
N LYS A 73 -20.64 6.82 -6.67
CA LYS A 73 -20.22 8.23 -6.69
C LYS A 73 -18.70 8.32 -6.66
N LEU A 74 -18.14 9.21 -7.48
CA LEU A 74 -16.71 9.53 -7.47
C LEU A 74 -16.54 10.98 -7.02
N ILE A 75 -15.79 11.18 -5.94
CA ILE A 75 -15.53 12.50 -5.36
C ILE A 75 -14.02 12.75 -5.31
N GLU A 76 -13.60 13.85 -5.92
CA GLU A 76 -12.22 14.33 -5.84
C GLU A 76 -12.03 15.13 -4.54
N THR A 77 -10.95 14.87 -3.81
CA THR A 77 -10.65 15.56 -2.56
C THR A 77 -9.17 15.87 -2.41
N SER A 78 -8.89 16.83 -1.54
CA SER A 78 -7.54 17.19 -1.10
C SER A 78 -7.50 17.13 0.41
N GLN A 79 -6.45 16.54 0.97
CA GLN A 79 -6.29 16.36 2.41
C GLN A 79 -7.50 15.68 3.09
N SER A 80 -8.20 14.80 2.37
CA SER A 80 -9.44 14.16 2.82
C SER A 80 -10.51 15.15 3.27
N ALA A 81 -10.54 16.37 2.71
CA ALA A 81 -11.54 17.38 3.02
C ALA A 81 -12.90 16.98 2.42
N ILE A 82 -13.67 16.20 3.17
CA ILE A 82 -15.02 15.76 2.84
C ILE A 82 -15.85 15.65 4.12
N ASP A 83 -17.15 15.94 3.99
CA ASP A 83 -18.07 15.85 5.12
C ASP A 83 -18.24 14.39 5.58
N ALA A 84 -18.21 14.16 6.90
CA ALA A 84 -18.33 12.83 7.46
C ALA A 84 -19.70 12.19 7.20
N GLY A 85 -20.77 12.98 7.05
CA GLY A 85 -22.09 12.47 6.67
C GLY A 85 -22.11 11.88 5.27
N VAL A 86 -21.32 12.43 4.35
CA VAL A 86 -21.12 11.86 3.00
C VAL A 86 -20.35 10.55 3.08
N LEU A 87 -19.29 10.47 3.90
CA LEU A 87 -18.50 9.25 4.10
C LEU A 87 -19.32 8.09 4.68
N LEU A 88 -20.13 8.40 5.70
CA LEU A 88 -20.91 7.39 6.42
C LEU A 88 -22.11 6.90 5.61
N GLY A 89 -22.46 7.57 4.51
CA GLY A 89 -23.54 7.12 3.63
C GLY A 89 -24.87 6.98 4.36
N LEU A 90 -25.16 7.87 5.33
CA LEU A 90 -26.45 7.87 6.03
C LEU A 90 -27.57 8.01 4.99
N ALA A 91 -28.36 6.94 4.81
CA ALA A 91 -29.40 6.74 3.78
C ALA A 91 -28.96 6.21 2.39
N ALA A 92 -27.76 5.62 2.26
CA ALA A 92 -27.29 5.01 1.01
C ALA A 92 -27.91 3.63 0.69
N ALA A 93 -28.51 2.95 1.69
CA ALA A 93 -29.17 1.63 1.55
C ALA A 93 -28.33 0.61 0.76
N ALA A 94 -27.03 0.54 1.04
CA ALA A 94 -26.07 -0.31 0.34
C ALA A 94 -26.42 -1.81 0.41
N GLU A 95 -27.15 -2.21 1.45
CA GLU A 95 -27.65 -3.57 1.64
C GLU A 95 -28.59 -4.07 0.53
N ASP A 96 -29.25 -3.17 -0.22
CA ASP A 96 -30.27 -3.52 -1.20
C ASP A 96 -29.70 -4.10 -2.51
N ASP A 97 -28.39 -3.97 -2.77
CA ASP A 97 -27.77 -4.40 -4.03
C ASP A 97 -26.57 -5.36 -3.88
N LEU A 98 -26.41 -6.00 -2.71
CA LEU A 98 -25.29 -6.88 -2.40
C LEU A 98 -25.07 -7.98 -3.45
N ASP A 99 -26.15 -8.60 -3.97
CA ASP A 99 -26.08 -9.66 -4.99
C ASP A 99 -25.50 -9.19 -6.34
N ALA A 100 -25.38 -7.87 -6.55
CA ALA A 100 -24.81 -7.27 -7.77
C ALA A 100 -23.33 -6.88 -7.61
N ARG A 101 -22.66 -7.32 -6.53
CA ARG A 101 -21.26 -7.01 -6.20
C ARG A 101 -20.41 -8.29 -6.25
N PRO A 102 -20.01 -8.74 -7.45
CA PRO A 102 -19.16 -9.91 -7.55
C PRO A 102 -17.80 -9.64 -6.89
N SER A 103 -17.34 -10.60 -6.10
CA SER A 103 -16.01 -10.62 -5.50
C SER A 103 -15.23 -11.85 -5.98
N HIS A 104 -13.90 -11.75 -5.99
CA HIS A 104 -13.03 -12.90 -6.19
C HIS A 104 -13.26 -14.02 -5.16
N HIS A 105 -13.97 -13.73 -4.06
CA HIS A 105 -14.26 -14.66 -2.96
C HIS A 105 -15.65 -15.34 -3.02
N ASP A 106 -16.47 -15.10 -4.04
CA ASP A 106 -17.82 -15.69 -4.12
C ASP A 106 -17.85 -17.20 -4.49
N GLY A 107 -16.68 -17.83 -4.71
CA GLY A 107 -16.56 -19.18 -5.28
C GLY A 107 -15.61 -20.18 -4.58
N SER A 108 -14.82 -19.79 -3.59
CA SER A 108 -13.84 -20.67 -2.90
C SER A 108 -13.72 -20.40 -1.40
N ASP A 109 -13.76 -21.47 -0.60
CA ASP A 109 -13.71 -21.43 0.88
C ASP A 109 -12.28 -21.36 1.46
N ASP A 110 -11.23 -21.38 0.62
CA ASP A 110 -9.84 -21.51 1.08
C ASP A 110 -9.01 -20.34 0.55
N HIS A 111 -8.92 -19.27 1.33
CA HIS A 111 -8.00 -18.16 1.09
C HIS A 111 -7.15 -17.89 2.33
N GLU A 112 -5.83 -18.00 2.15
CA GLU A 112 -4.85 -17.68 3.18
C GLU A 112 -4.62 -16.16 3.20
N HIS A 113 -5.08 -15.47 4.25
CA HIS A 113 -4.86 -14.02 4.46
C HIS A 113 -3.40 -13.66 4.85
N ASP A 114 -2.43 -14.53 4.56
CA ASP A 114 -1.03 -14.40 4.97
C ASP A 114 -0.14 -13.74 3.89
N ASP A 115 -0.75 -13.15 2.85
CA ASP A 115 -0.05 -12.49 1.73
C ASP A 115 0.74 -11.23 2.12
N PHE A 116 0.49 -10.70 3.33
CA PHE A 116 1.15 -9.49 3.81
C PHE A 116 1.84 -9.69 5.16
N ASP A 117 3.09 -9.25 5.22
CA ASP A 117 3.85 -9.18 6.46
C ASP A 117 3.75 -7.79 7.08
N THR A 118 3.45 -7.75 8.38
CA THR A 118 3.54 -6.53 9.20
C THR A 118 4.46 -6.73 10.38
N PHE A 119 5.36 -5.77 10.63
CA PHE A 119 6.17 -5.75 11.83
C PHE A 119 6.58 -4.35 12.25
N VAL A 120 7.04 -4.23 13.50
CA VAL A 120 7.48 -2.99 14.12
C VAL A 120 9.00 -2.99 14.22
N VAL A 121 9.62 -1.90 13.76
CA VAL A 121 11.04 -1.62 13.97
C VAL A 121 11.15 -0.47 14.96
N ASP A 122 11.79 -0.76 16.09
CA ASP A 122 12.12 0.21 17.10
C ASP A 122 13.56 0.68 16.91
N LEU A 123 13.75 1.98 16.77
CA LEU A 123 15.06 2.60 16.59
C LEU A 123 15.36 3.56 17.74
N PRO A 124 16.65 3.81 18.03
CA PRO A 124 17.02 4.89 18.93
C PRO A 124 16.65 6.26 18.35
N GLU A 125 16.94 7.29 19.13
CA GLU A 125 16.85 8.67 18.67
C GLU A 125 17.74 8.90 17.44
N ILE A 126 17.19 9.56 16.43
CA ILE A 126 17.84 9.84 15.16
C ILE A 126 18.43 11.25 15.18
N SER A 127 19.66 11.41 14.72
CA SER A 127 20.36 12.70 14.75
C SER A 127 19.73 13.76 13.83
N ASN A 128 19.24 13.35 12.66
CA ASN A 128 18.69 14.25 11.64
C ASN A 128 17.55 13.54 10.87
N PRO A 129 16.39 14.19 10.63
CA PRO A 129 15.30 13.64 9.82
C PRO A 129 15.76 13.07 8.47
N ASN A 130 16.67 13.75 7.77
CA ASN A 130 17.13 13.32 6.44
C ASN A 130 17.82 11.96 6.46
N VAL A 131 18.52 11.63 7.56
CA VAL A 131 19.17 10.32 7.72
C VAL A 131 18.13 9.21 7.72
N LEU A 132 16.99 9.42 8.38
CA LEU A 132 15.92 8.45 8.40
C LEU A 132 15.23 8.36 7.02
N THR A 133 14.97 9.51 6.39
CA THR A 133 14.39 9.58 5.04
C THR A 133 15.24 8.80 4.03
N ASP A 134 16.56 9.00 4.01
CA ASP A 134 17.48 8.31 3.11
C ASP A 134 17.48 6.78 3.33
N ARG A 135 17.40 6.33 4.58
CA ARG A 135 17.31 4.89 4.92
C ARG A 135 16.00 4.30 4.44
N ILE A 136 14.90 5.02 4.62
CA ILE A 136 13.58 4.58 4.16
C ILE A 136 13.55 4.51 2.63
N GLU A 137 14.10 5.50 1.92
CA GLU A 137 14.18 5.45 0.46
C GLU A 137 15.00 4.26 -0.06
N LYS A 138 16.10 3.92 0.63
CA LYS A 138 16.89 2.71 0.32
C LYS A 138 16.09 1.44 0.56
N LEU A 139 15.35 1.37 1.67
CA LEU A 139 14.46 0.26 2.01
C LEU A 139 13.43 0.02 0.90
N PHE A 140 12.69 1.05 0.48
CA PHE A 140 11.68 0.94 -0.59
C PHE A 140 12.27 0.56 -1.96
N LYS A 141 13.56 0.79 -2.20
CA LYS A 141 14.24 0.38 -3.44
C LYS A 141 14.72 -1.07 -3.43
N ARG A 142 14.96 -1.65 -2.25
CA ARG A 142 15.60 -2.96 -2.09
C ARG A 142 14.63 -4.07 -1.69
N HIS A 143 13.57 -3.71 -0.98
CA HIS A 143 12.60 -4.66 -0.48
C HIS A 143 11.20 -4.27 -0.96
N ASP A 144 10.33 -5.27 -1.08
CA ASP A 144 8.92 -5.13 -1.46
C ASP A 144 8.08 -4.57 -0.30
N VAL A 145 8.55 -3.49 0.31
CA VAL A 145 7.81 -2.71 1.31
C VAL A 145 6.76 -1.89 0.59
N LEU A 146 5.49 -2.19 0.90
CA LEU A 146 4.34 -1.50 0.34
C LEU A 146 4.07 -0.20 1.09
N ARG A 147 4.20 -0.22 2.42
CA ARG A 147 3.92 0.92 3.29
C ARG A 147 4.81 0.94 4.51
N LEU A 148 5.21 2.15 4.90
CA LEU A 148 5.89 2.41 6.16
C LEU A 148 5.21 3.59 6.84
N LYS A 149 4.98 3.51 8.14
CA LYS A 149 4.47 4.64 8.93
C LYS A 149 5.04 4.63 10.34
N GLY A 150 5.15 5.79 10.96
CA GLY A 150 5.52 5.84 12.36
C GLY A 150 5.95 7.22 12.82
N PHE A 151 6.57 7.22 13.99
CA PHE A 151 7.11 8.42 14.60
C PHE A 151 8.61 8.24 14.84
N ALA A 152 9.38 9.31 14.65
CA ALA A 152 10.79 9.35 14.97
C ALA A 152 11.08 10.37 16.06
N ALA A 153 11.92 9.97 17.02
CA ALA A 153 12.52 10.88 17.99
C ALA A 153 13.77 11.50 17.35
N ILE A 154 13.82 12.83 17.27
CA ILE A 154 14.92 13.56 16.61
C ILE A 154 15.75 14.31 17.65
N SER A 155 17.08 14.14 17.61
CA SER A 155 18.03 14.84 18.48
C SER A 155 17.81 16.34 18.53
N GLY A 156 17.68 16.85 19.76
CA GLY A 156 17.45 18.28 20.02
C GLY A 156 16.06 18.79 19.63
N ARG A 157 15.08 17.90 19.42
CA ARG A 157 13.69 18.27 19.12
C ARG A 157 12.72 17.62 20.12
N ASP A 158 11.88 18.47 20.70
CA ASP A 158 10.81 18.06 21.61
C ASP A 158 9.56 17.58 20.85
N MET A 159 9.45 17.89 19.56
CA MET A 159 8.40 17.39 18.67
C MET A 159 8.73 16.01 18.11
N ARG A 160 7.70 15.16 18.01
CA ARG A 160 7.79 13.90 17.25
C ARG A 160 7.73 14.19 15.76
N LEU A 161 8.59 13.53 14.98
CA LEU A 161 8.53 13.56 13.52
C LEU A 161 7.59 12.44 13.06
N LEU A 162 6.47 12.78 12.44
CA LEU A 162 5.65 11.80 11.74
C LEU A 162 6.33 11.45 10.41
N VAL A 163 6.42 10.15 10.12
CA VAL A 163 6.97 9.63 8.86
C VAL A 163 5.97 8.67 8.25
N GLN A 164 5.71 8.82 6.95
CA GLN A 164 4.86 7.90 6.20
C GLN A 164 5.32 7.76 4.75
N GLY A 165 5.37 6.52 4.26
CA GLY A 165 5.77 6.20 2.89
C GLY A 165 4.87 5.14 2.28
N VAL A 166 4.58 5.29 0.98
CA VAL A 166 3.92 4.29 0.13
C VAL A 166 4.65 4.25 -1.19
N GLY A 167 5.26 3.11 -1.52
CA GLY A 167 6.16 2.98 -2.66
C GLY A 167 7.24 4.09 -2.69
N THR A 168 7.36 4.81 -3.80
CA THR A 168 8.35 5.89 -3.97
C THR A 168 8.01 7.20 -3.26
N ARG A 169 6.80 7.32 -2.70
CA ARG A 169 6.34 8.57 -2.08
C ARG A 169 6.55 8.54 -0.59
N LEU A 170 7.43 9.40 -0.10
CA LEU A 170 7.74 9.57 1.32
C LEU A 170 7.37 11.00 1.76
N ASN A 171 6.69 11.10 2.89
CA ASN A 171 6.35 12.37 3.52
C ASN A 171 6.75 12.34 5.01
N SER A 172 7.29 13.44 5.50
CA SER A 172 7.59 13.61 6.93
C SER A 172 7.36 15.05 7.36
N TYR A 173 6.81 15.24 8.55
CA TYR A 173 6.61 16.56 9.17
C TYR A 173 6.58 16.44 10.69
N PHE A 174 6.91 17.53 11.38
CA PHE A 174 6.79 17.59 12.84
C PHE A 174 5.33 17.77 13.22
N ASP A 175 4.81 16.86 14.03
CA ASP A 175 3.39 16.78 14.38
C ASP A 175 3.09 17.58 15.65
N ARG A 176 3.41 17.02 16.82
CA ARG A 176 3.27 17.67 18.13
C ARG A 176 4.44 17.33 19.05
N ASP A 177 4.53 18.04 20.17
CA ASP A 177 5.45 17.70 21.25
C ASP A 177 5.18 16.29 21.79
N TRP A 178 6.26 15.63 22.21
CA TRP A 178 6.17 14.41 23.02
C TRP A 178 5.49 14.74 24.35
N HIS A 179 4.50 13.95 24.75
CA HIS A 179 3.90 14.08 26.08
C HIS A 179 4.83 13.51 27.16
N GLN A 180 4.65 13.93 28.41
CA GLN A 180 5.49 13.50 29.54
C GLN A 180 5.36 12.00 29.85
N ASP A 181 4.21 11.41 29.52
CA ASP A 181 3.89 9.98 29.66
C ASP A 181 4.28 9.15 28.43
N GLU A 182 4.78 9.78 27.36
CA GLU A 182 5.23 9.08 26.16
C GLU A 182 6.71 8.71 26.23
N THR A 183 7.02 7.47 25.86
CA THR A 183 8.41 7.07 25.63
C THR A 183 8.91 7.68 24.32
N ARG A 184 9.81 8.66 24.43
CA ARG A 184 10.48 9.28 23.28
C ARG A 184 11.41 8.29 22.59
N ARG A 185 10.89 7.62 21.56
CA ARG A 185 11.61 6.62 20.74
C ARG A 185 11.15 6.69 19.30
N THR A 186 11.99 6.20 18.39
CA THR A 186 11.57 6.00 17.00
C THR A 186 10.91 4.63 16.88
N ARG A 187 9.71 4.60 16.30
CA ARG A 187 8.92 3.38 16.09
C ARG A 187 8.26 3.44 14.73
N LEU A 188 8.62 2.50 13.86
CA LEU A 188 8.15 2.40 12.49
C LEU A 188 7.41 1.07 12.32
N VAL A 189 6.23 1.13 11.70
CA VAL A 189 5.48 -0.04 11.24
C VAL A 189 5.80 -0.22 9.76
N VAL A 190 6.28 -1.41 9.40
CA VAL A 190 6.60 -1.81 8.03
C VAL A 190 5.56 -2.83 7.59
N ILE A 191 5.04 -2.64 6.37
CA ILE A 191 4.03 -3.50 5.75
C ILE A 191 4.51 -3.81 4.32
N GLY A 192 4.53 -5.08 3.94
CA GLY A 192 4.87 -5.52 2.58
C GLY A 192 4.33 -6.91 2.28
N LEU A 193 4.74 -7.48 1.16
CA LEU A 193 4.33 -8.84 0.76
C LEU A 193 4.94 -9.90 1.69
N HIS A 194 4.33 -11.09 1.74
CA HIS A 194 4.83 -12.22 2.50
C HIS A 194 6.31 -12.52 2.18
N GLY A 195 7.09 -12.85 3.22
CA GLY A 195 8.50 -13.19 3.08
C GLY A 195 9.45 -12.00 3.18
N LEU A 196 9.01 -10.88 3.80
CA LEU A 196 9.89 -9.74 4.06
C LEU A 196 11.11 -10.15 4.89
N ASP A 197 12.31 -9.80 4.42
CA ASP A 197 13.55 -9.95 5.19
C ASP A 197 13.62 -8.94 6.34
N ARG A 198 12.98 -9.28 7.45
CA ARG A 198 12.89 -8.44 8.66
C ARG A 198 14.27 -8.00 9.17
N ALA A 199 15.27 -8.86 9.07
CA ALA A 199 16.61 -8.59 9.57
C ALA A 199 17.35 -7.57 8.69
N SER A 200 17.31 -7.74 7.36
CA SER A 200 17.89 -6.78 6.42
C SER A 200 17.19 -5.42 6.51
N ILE A 201 15.85 -5.42 6.59
CA ILE A 201 15.05 -4.20 6.74
C ILE A 201 15.42 -3.44 8.02
N ALA A 202 15.50 -4.14 9.16
CA ALA A 202 15.93 -3.53 10.42
C ALA A 202 17.35 -2.95 10.31
N SER A 203 18.29 -3.69 9.72
CA SER A 203 19.68 -3.25 9.53
C SER A 203 19.76 -1.95 8.70
N ILE A 204 19.05 -1.86 7.58
CA ILE A 204 18.99 -0.65 6.74
C ILE A 204 18.46 0.54 7.54
N LEU A 205 17.41 0.33 8.32
CA LEU A 205 16.78 1.37 9.15
C LEU A 205 17.66 1.79 10.33
N GLU A 206 18.47 0.90 10.88
CA GLU A 206 19.48 1.20 11.92
C GLU A 206 20.70 1.92 11.35
N GLY A 207 20.93 1.82 10.04
CA GLY A 207 22.07 2.41 9.33
C GLY A 207 23.27 1.47 9.24
N GLY A 208 23.05 0.16 9.35
CA GLY A 208 24.04 -0.85 9.01
C GLY A 208 24.51 -0.72 7.57
N ALA A 209 25.77 -1.05 7.33
CA ALA A 209 26.31 -1.23 5.99
C ALA A 209 25.89 -2.60 5.42
N ASP A 210 25.83 -2.68 4.10
CA ASP A 210 25.52 -3.89 3.32
C ASP A 210 26.33 -5.12 3.70
#